data_AF-A0A919JWT5-F1
#
_entry.id   AF-A0A919JWT5-F1
#
_cell.length_a   1.000
_cell.length_b   1.000
_cell.length_c   1.000
_cell.angle_alpha   90.00
_cell.angle_beta   90.00
_cell.angle_gamma   90.00
#
_symmetry.space_group_name_H-M   'P 1'
#
loop_
_entity.id
_entity.type
_entity.pdbx_description
1 polymer ?
#
loop_
_entity_poly.entity_id
_entity_poly.type
_entity_poly.pdbx_seq_one_letter_code
_entity_poly.pdbx_strand_id
1 'polypeptide(L)'
;MCPPVSSKKRTAGALYTTLAAIGFFPKAELDTFAGPLSPLNGHPNRIKVPGVETNTGPLGHGLPIAVGMAVAGRLAASSRHVYVVLGDGELQEGSNWEAAMTAGHRRLANLTEIVDRNRLQQGARTEDTSALDPLDDKFRAFGWDALELDGHDHLAMLDAFTAPRGERPTCIIANTIKGRGVSFMEDRVEWHHKVPSALQIEAAAAELAR
;
A
#
# COMPACT_ATOMS: atom_id res chain seq x y z
N MET A 1 -7.14 -4.30 -15.88
CA MET A 1 -6.12 -4.14 -14.81
C MET A 1 -6.77 -4.66 -13.52
N CYS A 2 -6.15 -5.57 -12.77
CA CYS A 2 -6.68 -5.94 -11.44
C CYS A 2 -6.36 -4.80 -10.47
N PRO A 3 -7.34 -4.29 -9.71
CA PRO A 3 -7.09 -3.36 -8.60
C PRO A 3 -6.02 -3.89 -7.63
N PRO A 4 -5.19 -3.02 -7.04
CA PRO A 4 -4.17 -3.43 -6.09
C PRO A 4 -4.78 -3.90 -4.76
N VAL A 5 -4.11 -4.82 -4.08
CA VAL A 5 -4.41 -5.20 -2.69
C VAL A 5 -3.82 -4.13 -1.76
N SER A 6 -4.67 -3.36 -1.07
CA SER A 6 -4.23 -2.43 -0.02
C SER A 6 -4.17 -3.14 1.33
N SER A 7 -2.99 -3.57 1.76
CA SER A 7 -2.82 -4.29 3.03
C SER A 7 -2.74 -3.35 4.24
N LYS A 8 -2.20 -2.14 4.04
CA LYS A 8 -2.04 -1.14 5.10
C LYS A 8 -3.38 -0.73 5.70
N LYS A 9 -3.57 -1.07 6.98
CA LYS A 9 -4.82 -0.94 7.75
C LYS A 9 -5.54 0.41 7.64
N ARG A 10 -4.82 1.52 7.43
CA ARG A 10 -5.36 2.90 7.58
C ARG A 10 -5.22 3.77 6.35
N THR A 11 -5.15 3.18 5.17
CA THR A 11 -5.15 3.89 3.88
C THR A 11 -6.44 3.69 3.09
N ALA A 12 -7.50 3.20 3.74
CA ALA A 12 -8.80 2.97 3.11
C ALA A 12 -9.35 4.22 2.40
N GLY A 13 -9.18 5.40 3.02
CA GLY A 13 -9.58 6.67 2.39
C GLY A 13 -8.89 6.90 1.04
N ALA A 14 -7.56 6.75 0.97
CA ALA A 14 -6.81 6.90 -0.29
C ALA A 14 -7.24 5.87 -1.34
N LEU A 15 -7.47 4.61 -0.94
CA LEU A 15 -7.97 3.57 -1.85
C LEU A 15 -9.35 3.95 -2.39
N TYR A 16 -10.29 4.33 -1.54
CA TYR A 16 -11.65 4.68 -1.95
C TYR A 16 -11.67 5.93 -2.83
N THR A 17 -10.90 6.97 -2.49
CA THR A 17 -10.76 8.17 -3.34
C THR A 17 -10.24 7.79 -4.73
N THR A 18 -9.27 6.88 -4.80
CA THR A 18 -8.73 6.40 -6.09
C THR A 18 -9.78 5.62 -6.88
N LEU A 19 -10.47 4.67 -6.24
CA LEU A 19 -11.52 3.86 -6.88
C LEU A 19 -12.69 4.74 -7.39
N ALA A 20 -13.11 5.73 -6.61
CA ALA A 20 -14.12 6.71 -7.02
C ALA A 20 -13.65 7.57 -8.19
N ALA A 21 -12.38 8.01 -8.18
CA ALA A 21 -11.80 8.84 -9.24
C ALA A 21 -11.74 8.10 -10.59
N ILE A 22 -11.51 6.79 -10.58
CA ILE A 22 -11.49 5.95 -11.79
C ILE A 22 -12.85 5.29 -12.11
N GLY A 23 -13.90 5.64 -11.37
CA GLY A 23 -15.30 5.31 -11.73
C GLY A 23 -15.84 3.95 -11.23
N PHE A 24 -15.23 3.33 -10.21
CA PHE A 24 -15.80 2.11 -9.61
C PHE A 24 -17.12 2.36 -8.85
N PHE A 25 -17.30 3.58 -8.33
CA PHE A 25 -18.52 4.05 -7.69
C PHE A 25 -18.59 5.59 -7.73
N PRO A 26 -19.79 6.20 -7.56
CA PRO A 26 -19.96 7.65 -7.54
C PRO A 26 -19.11 8.36 -6.48
N LYS A 27 -18.45 9.47 -6.86
CA LYS A 27 -17.66 10.30 -5.93
C LYS A 27 -18.44 10.78 -4.70
N ALA A 28 -19.75 11.01 -4.84
CA ALA A 28 -20.63 11.43 -3.75
C ALA A 28 -20.71 10.38 -2.61
N GLU A 29 -20.41 9.10 -2.87
CA GLU A 29 -20.39 8.09 -1.81
C GLU A 29 -19.26 8.32 -0.80
N LEU A 30 -18.17 9.03 -1.18
CA LEU A 30 -17.05 9.35 -0.29
C LEU A 30 -17.49 10.14 0.94
N ASP A 31 -18.57 10.93 0.84
CA ASP A 31 -19.14 11.70 1.96
C ASP A 31 -19.71 10.79 3.06
N THR A 32 -19.93 9.50 2.75
CA THR A 32 -20.42 8.50 3.71
C THR A 32 -19.30 7.77 4.45
N PHE A 33 -18.03 8.08 4.15
CA PHE A 33 -16.88 7.35 4.71
C PHE A 33 -16.92 7.28 6.23
N ALA A 34 -16.72 6.08 6.77
CA ALA A 34 -16.79 5.74 8.19
C ALA A 34 -18.14 6.07 8.88
N GLY A 35 -19.17 6.43 8.12
CA GLY A 35 -20.52 6.64 8.61
C GLY A 35 -21.24 5.32 8.95
N PRO A 36 -22.30 5.37 9.77
CA PRO A 36 -23.11 4.20 10.09
C PRO A 36 -23.63 3.50 8.83
N LEU A 37 -23.47 2.17 8.77
CA LEU A 37 -23.91 1.31 7.66
C LEU A 37 -23.28 1.62 6.29
N SER A 38 -22.35 2.58 6.19
CA SER A 38 -21.67 2.89 4.95
C SER A 38 -20.88 1.67 4.43
N PRO A 39 -20.87 1.41 3.11
CA PRO A 39 -19.95 0.45 2.52
C PRO A 39 -18.49 0.87 2.71
N LEU A 40 -18.22 2.18 2.71
CA LEU A 40 -16.90 2.81 2.84
C LEU A 40 -16.45 2.89 4.30
N ASN A 41 -16.28 1.73 4.93
CA ASN A 41 -15.82 1.63 6.30
C ASN A 41 -14.29 1.81 6.43
N GLY A 42 -13.77 1.95 7.65
CA GLY A 42 -12.34 2.20 7.89
C GLY A 42 -11.37 1.12 7.40
N HIS A 43 -11.85 -0.07 7.05
CA HIS A 43 -11.08 -1.15 6.46
C HIS A 43 -11.75 -1.67 5.16
N PRO A 44 -11.04 -1.82 4.04
CA PRO A 44 -11.62 -2.27 2.78
C PRO A 44 -12.40 -3.58 2.91
N ASN A 45 -13.60 -3.61 2.32
CA ASN A 45 -14.45 -4.80 2.27
C ASN A 45 -14.83 -5.14 0.83
N ARG A 46 -14.39 -6.31 0.35
CA ARG A 46 -14.57 -6.77 -1.04
C ARG A 46 -16.02 -7.01 -1.44
N ILE A 47 -16.91 -7.28 -0.47
CA ILE A 47 -18.33 -7.55 -0.72
C ILE A 47 -19.08 -6.23 -0.87
N LYS A 48 -18.61 -5.17 -0.22
CA LYS A 48 -19.32 -3.89 -0.12
C LYS A 48 -18.87 -2.84 -1.13
N VAL A 49 -17.61 -2.87 -1.56
CA VAL A 49 -17.02 -1.79 -2.38
C VAL A 49 -16.50 -2.37 -3.69
N PRO A 50 -17.07 -1.97 -4.85
CA PRO A 50 -16.56 -2.37 -6.15
C PRO A 50 -15.08 -1.98 -6.31
N GLY A 51 -14.28 -2.90 -6.85
CA GLY A 51 -12.84 -2.69 -7.04
C GLY A 51 -11.98 -3.01 -5.80
N VAL A 52 -12.57 -3.34 -4.66
CA VAL A 52 -11.82 -3.93 -3.53
C VAL A 52 -11.70 -5.44 -3.73
N GLU A 53 -10.48 -5.93 -3.94
CA GLU A 53 -10.23 -7.34 -4.25
C GLU A 53 -10.30 -8.27 -3.03
N THR A 54 -9.96 -7.75 -1.85
CA THR A 54 -9.96 -8.53 -0.61
C THR A 54 -10.31 -7.69 0.61
N ASN A 55 -10.79 -8.36 1.67
CA ASN A 55 -10.94 -7.73 2.97
C ASN A 55 -9.55 -7.57 3.58
N THR A 56 -9.18 -6.35 3.97
CA THR A 56 -7.93 -6.06 4.67
C THR A 56 -8.20 -5.38 6.00
N GLY A 57 -7.16 -5.15 6.80
CA GLY A 57 -7.29 -4.54 8.12
C GLY A 57 -6.34 -5.13 9.15
N PRO A 58 -6.33 -6.45 9.35
CA PRO A 58 -5.23 -7.08 10.09
C PRO A 58 -3.98 -7.02 9.20
N LEU A 59 -2.91 -6.45 9.74
CA LEU A 59 -1.63 -6.30 9.05
C LEU A 59 -1.03 -7.68 8.77
N GLY A 60 -0.20 -7.77 7.73
CA GLY A 60 0.52 -9.00 7.40
C GLY A 60 -0.27 -10.00 6.56
N HIS A 61 -1.55 -9.75 6.25
CA HIS A 61 -2.35 -10.66 5.42
C HIS A 61 -2.38 -10.31 3.93
N GLY A 62 -2.19 -9.04 3.55
CA GLY A 62 -2.33 -8.63 2.16
C GLY A 62 -1.27 -9.24 1.25
N LEU A 63 -0.01 -9.32 1.67
CA LEU A 63 1.04 -9.96 0.88
C LEU A 63 0.79 -11.48 0.71
N PRO A 64 0.51 -12.28 1.77
CA PRO A 64 0.10 -13.67 1.59
C PRO A 64 -1.07 -13.87 0.61
N ILE A 65 -2.10 -13.02 0.67
CA ILE A 65 -3.24 -13.06 -0.25
C ILE A 65 -2.79 -12.75 -1.68
N ALA A 66 -1.97 -11.71 -1.86
CA ALA A 66 -1.42 -11.32 -3.16
C ALA A 66 -0.54 -12.42 -3.78
N VAL A 67 0.25 -13.13 -2.98
CA VAL A 67 1.01 -14.31 -3.40
C VAL A 67 0.06 -15.40 -3.90
N GLY A 68 -1.02 -15.69 -3.18
CA GLY A 68 -2.05 -16.63 -3.63
C GLY A 68 -2.70 -16.22 -4.96
N MET A 69 -3.03 -14.93 -5.11
CA MET A 69 -3.58 -14.38 -6.36
C MET A 69 -2.58 -14.50 -7.53
N ALA A 70 -1.29 -14.25 -7.29
CA ALA A 70 -0.25 -14.37 -8.31
C ALA A 70 -0.04 -15.82 -8.75
N VAL A 71 -0.04 -16.77 -7.80
CA VAL A 71 -0.02 -18.22 -8.09
C VAL A 71 -1.23 -18.62 -8.93
N ALA A 72 -2.44 -18.19 -8.55
CA ALA A 72 -3.66 -18.47 -9.29
C ALA A 72 -3.59 -17.91 -10.72
N GLY A 73 -3.06 -16.68 -10.89
CA GLY A 73 -2.84 -16.08 -12.19
C GLY A 73 -1.96 -16.93 -13.11
N ARG A 74 -0.86 -17.48 -12.58
CA ARG A 74 0.03 -18.39 -13.33
C ARG A 74 -0.64 -19.71 -13.69
N LEU A 75 -1.34 -20.34 -12.75
CA LEU A 75 -2.05 -21.60 -12.97
C LEU A 75 -3.13 -21.46 -14.06
N ALA A 76 -3.77 -20.28 -14.11
CA ALA A 76 -4.78 -19.96 -15.12
C ALA A 76 -4.21 -19.45 -16.45
N ALA A 77 -2.88 -19.46 -16.64
CA ALA A 77 -2.20 -18.85 -17.78
C ALA A 77 -2.68 -17.40 -18.07
N SER A 78 -3.00 -16.66 -17.02
CA SER A 78 -3.54 -15.31 -17.11
C SER A 78 -2.42 -14.28 -17.25
N SER A 79 -2.61 -13.28 -18.10
CA SER A 79 -1.73 -12.12 -18.23
C SER A 79 -1.89 -11.09 -17.08
N ARG A 80 -2.69 -11.40 -16.05
CA ARG A 80 -2.90 -10.48 -14.93
C ARG A 80 -1.63 -10.29 -14.11
N HIS A 81 -1.43 -9.06 -13.66
CA HIS A 81 -0.40 -8.71 -12.70
C HIS A 81 -1.05 -8.36 -11.37
N VAL A 82 -0.43 -8.77 -10.28
CA VAL A 82 -0.89 -8.51 -8.92
C VAL A 82 0.00 -7.43 -8.31
N TYR A 83 -0.63 -6.37 -7.81
CA TYR A 83 0.03 -5.33 -7.05
C TYR A 83 -0.46 -5.35 -5.61
N VAL A 84 0.44 -5.17 -4.66
CA VAL A 84 0.11 -5.07 -3.23
C VAL A 84 0.88 -3.91 -2.60
N VAL A 85 0.18 -3.10 -1.80
CA VAL A 85 0.76 -1.97 -1.07
C VAL A 85 0.81 -2.31 0.42
N LEU A 86 2.00 -2.28 0.99
CA LEU A 86 2.26 -2.53 2.41
C LEU A 86 2.78 -1.27 3.10
N GLY A 87 2.51 -1.15 4.40
CA GLY A 87 3.26 -0.21 5.24
C GLY A 87 4.58 -0.82 5.71
N ASP A 88 5.60 0.01 5.94
CA ASP A 88 6.84 -0.47 6.57
C ASP A 88 6.61 -1.07 7.97
N GLY A 89 5.85 -0.41 8.85
CA GLY A 89 5.49 -1.00 10.16
C GLY A 89 4.74 -2.34 10.06
N GLU A 90 4.03 -2.58 8.95
CA GLU A 90 3.38 -3.87 8.68
C GLU A 90 4.39 -4.98 8.38
N LEU A 91 5.55 -4.67 7.82
CA LEU A 91 6.61 -5.66 7.55
C LEU A 91 7.22 -6.27 8.83
N GLN A 92 6.87 -5.77 10.01
CA GLN A 92 7.23 -6.43 11.27
C GLN A 92 6.42 -7.72 11.51
N GLU A 93 5.31 -7.92 10.81
CA GLU A 93 4.52 -9.16 10.87
C GLU A 93 5.25 -10.32 10.16
N GLY A 94 5.38 -11.46 10.85
CA GLY A 94 6.09 -12.63 10.36
C GLY A 94 5.55 -13.20 9.04
N SER A 95 4.23 -13.12 8.85
CA SER A 95 3.54 -13.64 7.66
C SER A 95 3.98 -12.97 6.36
N ASN A 96 4.45 -11.72 6.40
CA ASN A 96 5.01 -11.06 5.22
C ASN A 96 6.30 -11.75 4.76
N TRP A 97 7.15 -12.17 5.69
CA TRP A 97 8.41 -12.84 5.38
C TRP A 97 8.19 -14.28 4.89
N GLU A 98 7.21 -14.99 5.43
CA GLU A 98 6.78 -16.29 4.90
C GLU A 98 6.27 -16.17 3.45
N ALA A 99 5.48 -15.13 3.17
CA ALA A 99 4.98 -14.84 1.84
C ALA A 99 6.09 -14.41 0.87
N ALA A 100 7.02 -13.56 1.31
CA ALA A 100 8.18 -13.13 0.53
C ALA A 100 9.07 -14.32 0.13
N MET A 101 9.37 -15.21 1.09
CA MET A 101 10.11 -16.46 0.84
C MET A 101 9.40 -17.33 -0.21
N THR A 102 8.08 -17.48 -0.06
CA THR A 102 7.25 -18.26 -0.98
C THR A 102 7.23 -17.68 -2.39
N ALA A 103 7.07 -16.37 -2.52
CA ALA A 103 6.98 -15.68 -3.81
C ALA A 103 8.29 -15.76 -4.60
N GLY A 104 9.42 -15.55 -3.92
CA GLY A 104 10.74 -15.65 -4.52
C GLY A 104 11.09 -17.08 -4.92
N HIS A 105 10.84 -18.07 -4.05
CA HIS A 105 11.00 -19.49 -4.38
C HIS A 105 10.21 -19.88 -5.63
N ARG A 106 8.97 -19.37 -5.76
CA ARG A 106 8.10 -19.65 -6.91
C ARG A 106 8.39 -18.78 -8.13
N ARG A 107 9.30 -17.81 -8.08
CA ARG A 107 9.59 -16.88 -9.17
C ARG A 107 8.31 -16.21 -9.70
N LEU A 108 7.54 -15.58 -8.81
CA LEU A 108 6.27 -14.93 -9.15
C LEU A 108 6.50 -13.58 -9.85
N ALA A 109 6.99 -13.60 -11.09
CA ALA A 109 7.21 -12.40 -11.92
C ALA A 109 5.96 -11.52 -12.15
N ASN A 110 4.77 -12.09 -11.93
CA ASN A 110 3.50 -11.39 -12.03
C ASN A 110 3.04 -10.74 -10.70
N LEU A 111 3.95 -10.60 -9.73
CA LEU A 111 3.71 -9.94 -8.45
C LEU A 111 4.67 -8.76 -8.28
N THR A 112 4.09 -7.60 -7.94
CA THR A 112 4.85 -6.43 -7.47
C THR A 112 4.32 -5.98 -6.13
N GLU A 113 5.21 -5.92 -5.15
CA GLU A 113 4.98 -5.31 -3.85
C GLU A 113 5.48 -3.86 -3.85
N ILE A 114 4.73 -2.96 -3.21
CA ILE A 114 5.13 -1.60 -2.95
C ILE A 114 5.15 -1.40 -1.44
N VAL A 115 6.32 -1.08 -0.90
CA VAL A 115 6.49 -0.72 0.50
C VAL A 115 6.45 0.80 0.62
N ASP A 116 5.43 1.32 1.31
CA ASP A 116 5.36 2.71 1.75
C ASP A 116 6.33 2.91 2.93
N ARG A 117 7.58 3.25 2.61
CA ARG A 117 8.70 3.39 3.53
C ARG A 117 8.76 4.83 4.08
N ASN A 118 7.82 5.13 4.97
CA ASN A 118 7.70 6.45 5.61
C ASN A 118 8.37 6.56 6.99
N ARG A 119 8.95 5.46 7.50
CA ARG A 119 9.64 5.34 8.80
C ARG A 119 8.76 5.51 10.03
N LEU A 120 7.43 5.65 9.89
CA LEU A 120 6.51 5.96 11.00
C LEU A 120 5.39 4.92 11.18
N GLN A 121 5.29 4.38 12.39
CA GLN A 121 4.20 3.51 12.83
C GLN A 121 3.31 4.17 13.89
N GLN A 122 2.55 3.39 14.67
CA GLN A 122 1.45 3.92 15.50
C GLN A 122 1.88 4.93 16.57
N GLY A 123 3.06 4.74 17.17
CA GLY A 123 3.53 5.59 18.27
C GLY A 123 5.01 5.96 18.21
N ALA A 124 5.75 5.46 17.23
CA ALA A 124 7.20 5.64 17.13
C ALA A 124 7.66 5.49 15.68
N ARG A 125 8.95 5.73 15.44
CA ARG A 125 9.58 5.36 14.19
C ARG A 125 9.79 3.85 14.15
N THR A 126 9.86 3.25 12.96
CA THR A 126 10.15 1.81 12.80
C THR A 126 11.51 1.44 13.40
N GLU A 127 12.49 2.34 13.27
CA GLU A 127 13.87 2.18 13.70
C GLU A 127 14.02 2.21 15.23
N ASP A 128 13.09 2.87 15.93
CA ASP A 128 13.05 2.92 17.40
C ASP A 128 12.36 1.68 18.01
N THR A 129 11.79 0.80 17.19
CA THR A 129 11.08 -0.40 17.67
C THR A 129 11.66 -1.69 17.12
N SER A 130 11.62 -1.87 15.81
CA SER A 130 12.10 -3.07 15.11
C SER A 130 12.55 -2.63 13.73
N ALA A 131 13.84 -2.33 13.63
CA ALA A 131 14.46 -1.76 12.45
C ALA A 131 14.36 -2.72 11.26
N LEU A 132 14.02 -2.18 10.10
CA LEU A 132 13.82 -2.94 8.87
C LEU A 132 15.02 -2.91 7.94
N ASP A 133 15.90 -1.91 8.07
CA ASP A 133 17.03 -1.74 7.16
C ASP A 133 18.18 -2.74 7.46
N PRO A 134 18.92 -3.18 6.43
CA PRO A 134 18.71 -2.91 5.00
C PRO A 134 17.54 -3.74 4.43
N LEU A 135 16.48 -3.05 3.98
CA LEU A 135 15.24 -3.72 3.60
C LEU A 135 15.34 -4.35 2.20
N ASP A 136 16.02 -3.67 1.30
CA ASP A 136 16.32 -4.14 -0.05
C ASP A 136 17.12 -5.45 -0.03
N ASP A 137 18.13 -5.55 0.83
CA ASP A 137 18.92 -6.77 1.00
C ASP A 137 18.10 -7.94 1.55
N LYS A 138 17.16 -7.69 2.47
CA LYS A 138 16.25 -8.73 2.96
C LYS A 138 15.41 -9.30 1.82
N PHE A 139 14.82 -8.45 0.96
CA PHE A 139 14.05 -8.92 -0.19
C PHE A 139 14.92 -9.63 -1.24
N ARG A 140 16.11 -9.11 -1.53
CA ARG A 140 17.07 -9.77 -2.43
C ARG A 140 17.45 -11.16 -1.92
N ALA A 141 17.65 -11.32 -0.61
CA ALA A 141 17.92 -12.62 0.01
C ALA A 141 16.77 -13.63 -0.18
N PHE A 142 15.52 -13.15 -0.27
CA PHE A 142 14.37 -13.99 -0.62
C PHE A 142 14.21 -14.23 -2.13
N GLY A 143 15.08 -13.70 -2.98
CA GLY A 143 15.03 -13.89 -4.44
C GLY A 143 14.12 -12.91 -5.18
N TRP A 144 13.96 -11.69 -4.66
CA TRP A 144 13.21 -10.61 -5.31
C TRP A 144 14.13 -9.65 -6.06
N ASP A 145 13.57 -8.97 -7.07
CA ASP A 145 14.14 -7.72 -7.59
C ASP A 145 13.73 -6.59 -6.64
N ALA A 146 14.69 -5.96 -5.94
CA ALA A 146 14.43 -4.86 -5.01
C ALA A 146 14.91 -3.53 -5.59
N LEU A 147 13.97 -2.58 -5.73
CA LEU A 147 14.18 -1.23 -6.22
C LEU A 147 13.87 -0.24 -5.09
N GLU A 148 14.82 0.64 -4.76
CA GLU A 148 14.60 1.72 -3.81
C GLU A 148 14.57 3.06 -4.55
N LEU A 149 13.53 3.86 -4.32
CA LEU A 149 13.32 5.11 -5.04
C LEU A 149 12.50 6.12 -4.22
N ASP A 150 12.49 7.39 -4.65
CA ASP A 150 11.66 8.43 -4.04
C ASP A 150 10.18 8.19 -4.38
N GLY A 151 9.37 7.90 -3.37
CA GLY A 151 7.94 7.63 -3.52
C GLY A 151 7.11 8.85 -3.93
N HIS A 152 7.70 10.06 -3.92
CA HIS A 152 7.07 11.29 -4.39
C HIS A 152 7.50 11.69 -5.81
N ASP A 153 8.47 10.98 -6.39
CA ASP A 153 8.79 11.12 -7.81
C ASP A 153 7.85 10.21 -8.61
N HIS A 154 6.74 10.78 -9.06
CA HIS A 154 5.73 10.03 -9.82
C HIS A 154 6.26 9.51 -11.16
N LEU A 155 7.25 10.15 -11.76
CA LEU A 155 7.86 9.68 -13.01
C LEU A 155 8.74 8.46 -12.73
N ALA A 156 9.57 8.52 -11.69
CA ALA A 156 10.37 7.36 -11.27
C ALA A 156 9.49 6.17 -10.87
N MET A 157 8.38 6.42 -10.15
CA MET A 157 7.40 5.38 -9.82
C MET A 157 6.75 4.79 -11.08
N LEU A 158 6.35 5.62 -12.05
CA LEU A 158 5.76 5.17 -13.31
C LEU A 158 6.74 4.34 -14.13
N ASP A 159 8.00 4.77 -14.21
CA ASP A 159 9.07 4.04 -14.89
C ASP A 159 9.28 2.66 -14.23
N ALA A 160 9.29 2.59 -12.90
CA ALA A 160 9.39 1.33 -12.16
C ALA A 160 8.21 0.38 -12.42
N PHE A 161 6.98 0.91 -12.53
CA PHE A 161 5.79 0.09 -12.81
C PHE A 161 5.69 -0.40 -14.25
N THR A 162 6.31 0.32 -15.19
CA THR A 162 6.25 0.06 -16.63
C THR A 162 7.50 -0.62 -17.18
N ALA A 163 8.58 -0.68 -16.38
CA ALA A 163 9.81 -1.37 -16.74
C ALA A 163 9.55 -2.83 -17.17
N PRO A 164 10.30 -3.35 -18.15
CA PRO A 164 10.26 -4.76 -18.51
C PRO A 164 10.50 -5.64 -17.29
N ARG A 165 9.63 -6.62 -17.09
CA ARG A 165 9.69 -7.51 -15.93
C ARG A 165 10.61 -8.68 -16.20
N GLY A 166 11.38 -9.06 -15.19
CA GLY A 166 12.22 -10.26 -15.20
C GLY A 166 11.43 -11.52 -14.83
N GLU A 167 12.15 -12.52 -14.31
CA GLU A 167 11.55 -13.78 -13.82
C GLU A 167 11.20 -13.73 -12.32
N ARG A 168 11.63 -12.70 -11.60
CA ARG A 168 11.47 -12.59 -10.14
C ARG A 168 10.30 -11.66 -9.79
N PRO A 169 9.67 -11.86 -8.61
CA PRO A 169 8.77 -10.84 -8.08
C PRO A 169 9.56 -9.55 -7.78
N THR A 170 8.90 -8.41 -7.88
CA THR A 170 9.53 -7.09 -7.68
C THR A 170 9.04 -6.45 -6.38
N CYS A 171 9.97 -5.96 -5.56
CA CYS A 171 9.69 -5.13 -4.39
C CYS A 171 10.16 -3.70 -4.69
N ILE A 172 9.22 -2.76 -4.68
CA ILE A 172 9.49 -1.32 -4.81
C ILE A 172 9.43 -0.73 -3.40
N ILE A 173 10.57 -0.32 -2.89
CA ILE A 173 10.71 0.41 -1.63
C ILE A 173 10.58 1.89 -1.95
N ALA A 174 9.38 2.42 -1.77
CA ALA A 174 9.06 3.81 -2.03
C ALA A 174 9.33 4.63 -0.76
N ASN A 175 10.43 5.39 -0.75
CA ASN A 175 10.75 6.31 0.33
C ASN A 175 9.77 7.48 0.32
N THR A 176 8.91 7.54 1.32
CA THR A 176 7.82 8.52 1.40
C THR A 176 7.93 9.37 2.67
N ILE A 177 7.11 10.41 2.73
CA ILE A 177 6.93 11.29 3.88
C ILE A 177 5.48 11.15 4.28
N LYS A 178 5.21 10.63 5.48
CA LYS A 178 3.85 10.49 5.96
C LYS A 178 3.24 11.88 6.13
N GLY A 179 2.06 12.11 5.56
CA GLY A 179 1.43 13.44 5.56
C GLY A 179 1.96 14.42 4.52
N ARG A 180 2.71 13.95 3.51
CA ARG A 180 3.25 14.79 2.42
C ARG A 180 2.22 15.75 1.86
N GLY A 181 2.63 17.00 1.66
CA GLY A 181 1.83 18.09 1.08
C GLY A 181 1.06 18.90 2.12
N VAL A 182 1.11 18.51 3.41
CA VAL A 182 0.49 19.26 4.51
C VAL A 182 1.53 19.46 5.62
N SER A 183 2.05 20.67 5.71
CA SER A 183 3.20 21.08 6.53
C SER A 183 3.11 20.65 7.99
N PHE A 184 1.93 20.73 8.59
CA PHE A 184 1.72 20.35 9.98
C PHE A 184 1.50 18.84 10.20
N MET A 185 1.35 18.06 9.12
CA MET A 185 1.21 16.59 9.15
C MET A 185 2.50 15.85 8.75
N GLU A 186 3.40 16.48 8.00
CA GLU A 186 4.61 15.84 7.46
C GLU A 186 5.57 15.31 8.54
N ASP A 187 5.91 14.02 8.46
CA ASP A 187 6.81 13.29 9.38
C ASP A 187 6.40 13.41 10.87
N ARG A 188 5.09 13.35 11.14
CA ARG A 188 4.52 13.48 12.49
C ARG A 188 3.71 12.24 12.88
N VAL A 189 4.17 11.53 13.91
CA VAL A 189 3.56 10.27 14.40
C VAL A 189 2.10 10.48 14.82
N GLU A 190 1.79 11.60 15.46
CA GLU A 190 0.44 11.89 15.97
C GLU A 190 -0.63 11.93 14.86
N TRP A 191 -0.23 12.23 13.62
CA TRP A 191 -1.13 12.27 12.47
C TRP A 191 -1.43 10.90 11.87
N HIS A 192 -0.90 9.82 12.45
CA HIS A 192 -1.30 8.47 12.06
C HIS A 192 -2.77 8.15 12.39
N HIS A 193 -3.34 8.78 13.44
CA HIS A 193 -4.72 8.54 13.90
C HIS A 193 -5.52 9.80 14.21
N LYS A 194 -4.87 10.97 14.23
CA LYS A 194 -5.56 12.22 14.54
C LYS A 194 -6.54 12.59 13.44
N VAL A 195 -7.74 12.97 13.85
CA VAL A 195 -8.74 13.58 12.96
C VAL A 195 -8.47 15.08 12.93
N PRO A 196 -8.30 15.71 11.75
CA PRO A 196 -8.06 17.14 11.65
C PRO A 196 -9.30 17.93 12.13
N SER A 197 -9.09 19.06 12.79
CA SER A 197 -10.16 20.03 13.07
C SER A 197 -10.59 20.77 11.80
N ALA A 198 -11.73 21.47 11.84
CA ALA A 198 -12.19 22.28 10.70
C ALA A 198 -11.12 23.27 10.21
N LEU A 199 -10.47 23.99 11.13
CA LEU A 199 -9.36 24.90 10.80
C LEU A 199 -8.17 24.19 10.16
N GLN A 200 -7.87 22.96 10.59
CA GLN A 200 -6.78 22.16 10.00
C GLN A 200 -7.16 21.63 8.62
N ILE A 201 -8.43 21.31 8.37
CA ILE A 201 -8.92 20.95 7.05
C ILE A 201 -8.76 22.13 6.08
N GLU A 202 -9.18 23.33 6.49
CA GLU A 202 -9.03 24.54 5.68
C GLU A 202 -7.56 24.84 5.38
N ALA A 203 -6.68 24.75 6.38
CA ALA A 203 -5.25 24.95 6.19
C ALA A 203 -4.64 23.91 5.23
N ALA A 204 -4.98 22.63 5.39
CA ALA A 204 -4.52 21.57 4.50
C ALA A 204 -5.00 21.77 3.06
N ALA A 205 -6.27 22.15 2.87
CA ALA A 205 -6.82 22.43 1.54
C ALA A 205 -6.10 23.60 0.86
N ALA A 206 -5.76 24.66 1.61
CA ALA A 206 -5.03 25.81 1.07
C ALA A 206 -3.57 25.48 0.69
N GLU A 207 -2.95 24.49 1.35
CA GLU A 207 -1.61 24.01 1.00
C GLU A 207 -1.64 23.08 -0.23
N LEU A 208 -2.64 22.20 -0.33
CA LEU A 208 -2.79 21.25 -1.44
C LEU A 208 -3.29 21.86 -2.75
N ALA A 209 -3.85 23.07 -2.71
CA ALA A 209 -4.31 23.79 -3.89
C ALA A 209 -3.19 24.55 -4.63
N ARG A 210 -1.95 24.46 -4.17
CA ARG A 210 -0.79 25.19 -4.71
C ARG A 210 -0.11 24.45 -5.86
#